data_AF-A0A950M3N3-F1
#
_entry.id   AF-A0A950M3N3-F1
#
_cell.length_a   1.000
_cell.length_b   1.000
_cell.length_c   1.000
_cell.angle_alpha   90.00
_cell.angle_beta   90.00
_cell.angle_gamma   90.00
#
_symmetry.space_group_name_H-M   'P 1'
#
loop_
_entity.id
_entity.type
_entity.pdbx_description
1 polymer ?
#
loop_
_entity_poly.entity_id
_entity_poly.type
_entity_poly.pdbx_seq_one_letter_code
_entity_poly.pdbx_strand_id
1 'polypeptide(L)'
;MRLSVAAACAICLFSGWGMAASAQQQTAVNQGAMGAAYLSEGSMQDDFLRQETVMTRQHPETDPLGVHAGSFLIYPSVGTEEKYNDNIYATNSGTITDYITTVSPAVTVRSNWNNGLVVLNATNSNTFYAQHTTENTNDYAFNGNGRLDITRSEYISVKGGYSHLHEDRTS
;
A
#
# COMPACT_ATOMS: atom_id res chain seq x y z
N MET A 1 7.16 6.05 -21.55
CA MET A 1 5.70 6.21 -21.36
C MET A 1 5.07 4.83 -21.24
N ARG A 2 4.73 4.38 -20.03
CA ARG A 2 4.12 3.05 -19.82
C ARG A 2 2.62 3.24 -19.57
N LEU A 3 1.79 2.86 -20.52
CA LEU A 3 0.34 2.80 -20.37
C LEU A 3 -0.01 1.36 -19.99
N SER A 4 -0.41 1.12 -18.75
CA SER A 4 -0.88 -0.20 -18.29
C SER A 4 -2.39 -0.14 -18.09
N VAL A 5 -3.13 -0.63 -19.08
CA VAL A 5 -4.58 -0.82 -19.00
C VAL A 5 -4.82 -2.29 -18.64
N ALA A 6 -5.23 -2.56 -17.41
CA ALA A 6 -5.60 -3.90 -16.96
C ALA A 6 -7.11 -3.95 -16.69
N ALA A 7 -7.89 -4.33 -17.70
CA ALA A 7 -9.30 -4.68 -17.55
C ALA A 7 -9.41 -6.16 -17.14
N ALA A 8 -9.47 -6.44 -15.84
CA ALA A 8 -9.75 -7.78 -15.34
C ALA A 8 -11.26 -7.94 -15.15
N CYS A 9 -11.94 -8.55 -16.12
CA CYS A 9 -13.33 -8.97 -16.04
C CYS A 9 -13.37 -10.39 -15.46
N ALA A 10 -13.54 -10.53 -14.14
CA ALA A 10 -13.69 -11.84 -13.51
C ALA A 10 -15.18 -12.24 -13.48
N ILE A 11 -15.67 -12.77 -14.59
CA ILE A 11 -16.97 -13.46 -14.65
C ILE A 11 -16.73 -14.91 -14.21
N CYS A 12 -16.93 -15.23 -12.94
CA CYS A 12 -16.96 -16.61 -12.45
C CYS A 12 -18.39 -17.17 -12.56
N LEU A 13 -18.74 -17.69 -13.73
CA LEU A 13 -19.94 -18.50 -13.90
C LEU A 13 -19.68 -19.92 -13.37
N PHE A 14 -20.00 -20.16 -12.10
CA PHE A 14 -20.17 -21.52 -11.59
C PHE A 14 -21.61 -21.97 -11.90
N SER A 15 -21.80 -22.57 -13.07
CA SER A 15 -22.96 -23.44 -13.32
C SER A 15 -22.78 -24.69 -12.46
N GLY A 16 -23.67 -24.86 -11.49
CA GLY A 16 -23.58 -25.92 -10.48
C GLY A 16 -23.67 -27.32 -11.04
N TRP A 17 -23.22 -28.29 -10.24
CA TRP A 17 -23.61 -29.70 -10.25
C TRP A 17 -23.66 -30.20 -8.79
N GLY A 18 -24.79 -30.83 -8.45
CA GLY A 18 -24.84 -32.07 -7.67
C GLY A 18 -24.39 -32.06 -6.22
N MET A 19 -25.38 -32.05 -5.31
CA MET A 19 -25.25 -32.57 -3.95
C MET A 19 -24.72 -34.03 -3.94
N ALA A 20 -23.76 -34.32 -3.05
CA ALA A 20 -23.63 -35.64 -2.46
C ALA A 20 -23.09 -35.49 -1.03
N ALA A 21 -23.98 -35.66 -0.06
CA ALA A 21 -23.63 -35.92 1.32
C ALA A 21 -23.03 -37.33 1.44
N SER A 22 -21.91 -37.47 2.14
CA SER A 22 -21.54 -38.73 2.77
C SER A 22 -20.93 -38.44 4.14
N ALA A 23 -21.60 -38.96 5.17
CA ALA A 23 -21.13 -39.03 6.54
C ALA A 23 -20.40 -40.36 6.77
N GLN A 24 -19.70 -40.46 7.91
CA GLN A 24 -18.98 -41.61 8.51
C GLN A 24 -17.51 -41.76 8.05
N GLN A 25 -16.49 -41.90 8.91
CA GLN A 25 -16.45 -42.43 10.27
C GLN A 25 -15.17 -42.01 11.03
N GLN A 26 -15.30 -41.87 12.35
CA GLN A 26 -14.22 -41.66 13.33
C GLN A 26 -13.79 -42.98 13.97
N THR A 27 -12.48 -43.22 14.06
CA THR A 27 -11.77 -44.20 14.92
C THR A 27 -10.28 -43.89 14.80
N ALA A 28 -9.39 -43.94 15.79
CA ALA A 28 -9.45 -44.26 17.20
C ALA A 28 -8.26 -43.54 17.88
N VAL A 29 -8.44 -43.27 19.17
CA VAL A 29 -7.45 -42.75 20.13
C VAL A 29 -6.22 -43.65 20.21
N ASN A 30 -5.03 -43.06 20.25
CA ASN A 30 -3.85 -43.72 20.82
C ASN A 30 -3.21 -42.77 21.82
N GLN A 31 -3.68 -42.86 23.07
CA GLN A 31 -3.03 -42.25 24.24
C GLN A 31 -2.03 -43.25 24.81
N GLY A 32 -0.79 -42.82 24.97
CA GLY A 32 0.25 -43.63 25.60
C GLY A 32 1.55 -42.87 25.86
N ALA A 33 1.57 -42.13 26.98
CA ALA A 33 2.73 -41.74 27.80
C ALA A 33 3.85 -40.89 27.17
N MET A 34 4.04 -39.67 27.72
CA MET A 34 5.14 -39.33 28.62
C MET A 34 4.84 -37.98 29.29
N GLY A 35 4.58 -38.00 30.59
CA GLY A 35 4.53 -36.80 31.42
C GLY A 35 5.93 -36.48 31.92
N ALA A 36 6.40 -35.26 31.66
CA ALA A 36 7.45 -34.61 32.42
C ALA A 36 7.31 -33.08 32.29
N ALA A 37 7.35 -32.42 33.46
CA ALA A 37 7.68 -31.01 33.66
C ALA A 37 6.68 -29.95 33.16
N TYR A 38 5.84 -29.51 34.08
CA TYR A 38 5.36 -28.13 34.19
C TYR A 38 6.56 -27.18 34.26
N LEU A 39 6.79 -26.30 33.28
CA LEU A 39 7.46 -24.99 33.45
C LEU A 39 7.27 -24.10 32.20
N SER A 40 6.50 -23.01 32.36
CA SER A 40 6.64 -21.70 31.70
C SER A 40 6.70 -21.61 30.16
N GLU A 41 5.54 -21.49 29.51
CA GLU A 41 5.39 -20.92 28.15
C GLU A 41 4.72 -19.52 28.17
N GLY A 42 4.89 -18.77 29.27
CA GLY A 42 4.30 -17.44 29.43
C GLY A 42 5.16 -16.26 28.97
N SER A 43 6.41 -16.49 28.54
CA SER A 43 7.40 -15.41 28.38
C SER A 43 7.79 -15.08 26.94
N MET A 44 7.28 -15.78 25.93
CA MET A 44 7.63 -15.53 24.52
C MET A 44 6.63 -14.66 23.76
N GLN A 45 5.44 -14.39 24.32
CA GLN A 45 4.48 -13.48 23.69
C GLN A 45 4.75 -12.00 24.01
N ASP A 46 5.42 -11.74 25.15
CA ASP A 46 5.64 -10.39 25.68
C ASP A 46 6.82 -9.67 24.98
N ASP A 47 7.80 -10.42 24.46
CA ASP A 47 8.98 -9.87 23.79
C ASP A 47 8.67 -9.34 22.38
N PHE A 48 7.69 -9.92 21.67
CA PHE A 48 7.25 -9.42 20.36
C PHE A 48 6.47 -8.09 20.46
N LEU A 49 5.88 -7.78 21.61
CA LEU A 49 5.21 -6.49 21.85
C LEU A 49 6.19 -5.38 22.23
N ARG A 50 7.44 -5.73 22.57
CA ARG A 50 8.46 -4.79 23.07
C ARG A 50 9.41 -4.25 22.00
N GLN A 51 9.32 -4.79 20.78
CA GLN A 51 10.14 -4.41 19.64
C GLN A 51 9.41 -3.51 18.62
N GLU A 52 8.24 -2.98 18.97
CA GLU A 52 7.68 -1.85 18.24
C GLU A 52 8.54 -0.60 18.52
N THR A 53 9.50 -0.36 17.63
CA THR A 53 10.15 0.95 17.55
C THR A 53 9.10 2.01 17.21
N VAL A 54 9.36 3.27 17.56
CA VAL A 54 8.44 4.38 17.20
C VAL A 54 8.14 4.38 15.70
N MET A 55 9.05 3.89 14.85
CA MET A 55 8.87 3.75 13.40
C MET A 55 7.88 2.64 12.96
N THR A 56 7.61 1.64 13.80
CA THR A 56 6.72 0.51 13.47
C THR A 56 5.30 0.66 14.03
N ARG A 57 5.06 1.64 14.91
CA ARG A 57 3.72 1.95 15.40
C ARG A 57 2.88 2.54 14.27
N GLN A 58 1.70 1.97 14.01
CA GLN A 58 0.67 2.71 13.26
C GLN A 58 0.38 3.99 14.04
N HIS A 59 0.61 5.16 13.43
CA HIS A 59 0.33 6.46 14.02
C HIS A 59 -1.06 6.94 13.56
N PRO A 60 -2.17 6.54 14.23
CA PRO A 60 -3.51 7.02 13.91
C PRO A 60 -3.63 8.54 14.08
N GLU A 61 -2.72 9.19 14.81
CA GLU A 61 -2.64 10.65 14.92
C GLU A 61 -2.12 11.38 13.65
N THR A 62 -1.46 10.67 12.73
CA THR A 62 -1.06 11.21 11.40
C THR A 62 -1.93 10.71 10.26
N ASP A 63 -2.87 9.79 10.53
CA ASP A 63 -3.86 9.44 9.54
C ASP A 63 -4.75 10.68 9.33
N PRO A 64 -4.79 11.26 8.12
CA PRO A 64 -5.60 12.44 7.89
C PRO A 64 -7.03 12.10 8.31
N LEU A 65 -7.62 12.95 9.16
CA LEU A 65 -8.98 12.82 9.70
C LEU A 65 -10.08 12.64 8.64
N GLY A 66 -9.72 12.63 7.36
CA GLY A 66 -10.60 12.41 6.23
C GLY A 66 -11.56 13.58 6.11
N VAL A 67 -11.35 14.46 5.13
CA VAL A 67 -12.34 15.49 4.86
C VAL A 67 -13.56 14.80 4.23
N HIS A 68 -14.65 14.75 4.99
CA HIS A 68 -15.93 14.25 4.52
C HIS A 68 -16.55 15.29 3.58
N ALA A 69 -16.54 14.99 2.28
CA ALA A 69 -17.21 15.76 1.25
C ALA A 69 -18.44 14.97 0.78
N GLY A 70 -19.51 14.99 1.60
CA GLY A 70 -20.75 14.26 1.33
C GLY A 70 -20.52 12.75 1.26
N SER A 71 -20.68 12.17 0.06
CA SER A 71 -20.49 10.74 -0.17
C SER A 71 -19.04 10.34 -0.48
N PHE A 72 -18.07 11.24 -0.27
CA PHE A 72 -16.66 11.00 -0.46
C PHE A 72 -15.84 11.35 0.79
N LEU A 73 -14.81 10.56 1.05
CA LEU A 73 -13.77 10.84 2.04
C LEU A 73 -12.49 11.21 1.28
N ILE A 74 -11.95 12.38 1.60
CA ILE A 74 -10.73 12.92 0.99
C ILE A 74 -9.62 12.87 2.03
N TYR A 75 -8.51 12.24 1.67
CA TYR A 75 -7.34 12.07 2.51
C TYR A 75 -6.17 12.83 1.85
N PRO A 76 -6.01 14.13 2.15
CA PRO A 76 -4.83 14.86 1.74
C PRO A 76 -3.65 14.49 2.65
N SER A 77 -2.47 14.35 2.06
CA SER A 77 -1.21 14.16 2.77
C SER A 77 -0.12 14.96 2.07
N VAL A 78 0.81 15.49 2.84
CA VAL A 78 1.99 16.18 2.29
C VAL A 78 3.20 15.70 3.07
N GLY A 79 4.11 15.02 2.36
CA GLY A 79 5.43 14.69 2.85
C GLY A 79 6.45 15.76 2.47
N THR A 80 7.40 16.02 3.35
CA THR A 80 8.59 16.82 3.04
C THR A 80 9.80 16.09 3.58
N GLU A 81 10.80 15.91 2.74
CA GLU A 81 12.06 15.26 3.06
C GLU A 81 13.20 16.20 2.69
N GLU A 82 14.21 16.28 3.56
CA GLU A 82 15.43 17.03 3.30
C GLU A 82 16.61 16.09 3.44
N LYS A 83 17.48 16.07 2.44
CA LYS A 83 18.64 15.19 2.35
C LYS A 83 19.87 15.98 1.98
N TYR A 84 20.92 15.84 2.77
CA TYR A 84 22.25 16.30 2.43
C TYR A 84 23.00 15.17 1.72
N ASN A 85 23.52 15.42 0.52
CA ASN A 85 24.31 14.47 -0.24
C ASN A 85 25.67 15.09 -0.59
N ASP A 86 26.76 14.43 -0.19
CA ASP A 86 28.13 14.90 -0.42
C ASP A 86 28.69 14.51 -1.80
N ASN A 87 28.00 13.61 -2.52
CA ASN A 87 28.37 13.19 -3.86
C ASN A 87 27.13 12.89 -4.71
N ILE A 88 26.50 13.94 -5.24
CA ILE A 88 25.26 13.81 -6.02
C ILE A 88 25.43 13.01 -7.32
N TYR A 89 26.64 13.01 -7.91
CA TYR A 89 26.93 12.31 -9.16
C TYR A 89 27.59 10.94 -8.96
N ALA A 90 27.76 10.49 -7.71
CA ALA A 90 28.44 9.24 -7.36
C ALA A 90 29.82 9.08 -8.03
N THR A 91 30.61 10.17 -8.16
CA THR A 91 31.94 10.14 -8.80
C THR A 91 33.05 9.79 -7.80
N ASN A 92 34.10 9.09 -8.26
CA ASN A 92 35.26 8.72 -7.42
C ASN A 92 36.23 9.88 -7.13
N SER A 93 36.12 10.98 -7.88
CA SER A 93 36.97 12.17 -7.72
C SER A 93 36.20 13.42 -8.14
N GLY A 94 36.36 14.52 -7.40
CA GLY A 94 35.60 15.75 -7.66
C GLY A 94 34.15 15.64 -7.20
N THR A 95 33.94 15.21 -5.96
CA THR A 95 32.62 15.04 -5.34
C THR A 95 31.89 16.38 -5.29
N ILE A 96 30.64 16.39 -5.73
CA ILE A 96 29.78 17.57 -5.70
C ILE A 96 28.74 17.40 -4.60
N THR A 97 28.75 18.32 -3.65
CA THR A 97 27.82 18.36 -2.53
C THR A 97 26.55 19.13 -2.90
N ASP A 98 25.38 18.65 -2.48
CA ASP A 98 24.14 19.41 -2.61
C ASP A 98 23.15 19.13 -1.46
N TYR A 99 22.25 20.10 -1.27
CA TYR A 99 21.08 19.95 -0.41
C TYR A 99 19.88 19.64 -1.29
N ILE A 100 19.20 18.55 -0.98
CA ILE A 100 18.07 18.03 -1.75
C ILE A 100 16.82 18.16 -0.88
N THR A 101 15.81 18.85 -1.38
CA THR A 101 14.50 18.95 -0.75
C THR A 101 13.47 18.26 -1.62
N THR A 102 12.79 17.27 -1.07
CA THR A 102 11.72 16.55 -1.76
C THR A 102 10.38 16.90 -1.12
N VAL A 103 9.44 17.36 -1.93
CA VAL A 103 8.06 17.67 -1.52
C VAL A 103 7.11 16.73 -2.23
N SER A 104 6.40 15.93 -1.44
CA SER A 104 5.57 14.83 -1.93
C SER A 104 4.11 15.00 -1.51
N PRO A 105 3.33 15.87 -2.17
CA PRO A 105 1.90 15.96 -1.91
C PRO A 105 1.15 14.79 -2.54
N ALA A 106 0.21 14.24 -1.79
CA ALA A 106 -0.65 13.14 -2.21
C ALA A 106 -2.10 13.41 -1.77
N VAL A 107 -3.06 12.98 -2.59
CA VAL A 107 -4.48 13.05 -2.27
C VAL A 107 -5.14 11.75 -2.69
N THR A 108 -5.84 11.13 -1.74
CA THR A 108 -6.69 9.98 -2.00
C THR A 108 -8.15 10.35 -1.78
N VAL A 109 -9.01 10.06 -2.74
CA VAL A 109 -10.46 10.25 -2.64
C VAL A 109 -11.13 8.89 -2.69
N ARG A 110 -11.99 8.61 -1.71
CA ARG A 110 -12.70 7.34 -1.59
C ARG A 110 -14.21 7.58 -1.46
N SER A 111 -15.03 6.85 -2.20
CA SER A 111 -16.49 6.90 -2.03
C SER A 111 -16.94 6.16 -0.76
N ASN A 112 -18.04 6.62 -0.17
CA ASN A 112 -18.71 6.03 0.99
C ASN A 112 -20.10 5.50 0.66
N TRP A 113 -20.21 4.78 -0.46
CA TRP A 113 -21.48 4.23 -0.91
C TRP A 113 -21.72 2.84 -0.32
N ASN A 114 -22.98 2.46 -0.18
CA ASN A 114 -23.35 1.14 0.35
C ASN A 114 -23.13 0.00 -0.66
N ASN A 115 -23.09 0.30 -1.95
CA ASN A 115 -23.12 -0.69 -3.04
C ASN A 115 -22.00 -0.49 -4.08
N GLY A 116 -20.83 -0.05 -3.63
CA GLY A 116 -19.68 0.08 -4.51
C GLY A 116 -18.58 0.93 -3.92
N LEU A 117 -17.44 0.91 -4.59
CA LEU A 117 -16.23 1.60 -4.18
C LEU A 117 -15.60 2.31 -5.37
N VAL A 118 -15.39 3.60 -5.25
CA VAL A 118 -14.56 4.38 -6.15
C VAL A 118 -13.41 4.94 -5.33
N VAL A 119 -12.18 4.69 -5.77
CA VAL A 119 -10.95 5.22 -5.20
C VAL A 119 -10.17 5.92 -6.30
N LEU A 120 -9.85 7.19 -6.07
CA LEU A 120 -8.97 7.99 -6.91
C LEU A 120 -7.74 8.35 -6.08
N ASN A 121 -6.56 8.22 -6.67
CA ASN A 121 -5.29 8.59 -6.05
C ASN A 121 -4.55 9.54 -6.98
N ALA A 122 -4.07 10.65 -6.43
CA ALA A 122 -3.17 11.57 -7.09
C ALA A 122 -1.93 11.73 -6.23
N THR A 123 -0.76 11.54 -6.82
CA THR A 123 0.54 11.70 -6.14
C THR A 123 1.42 12.59 -6.99
N ASN A 124 2.18 13.45 -6.33
CA ASN A 124 3.20 14.26 -6.96
C ASN A 124 4.45 14.22 -6.06
N SER A 125 5.63 14.21 -6.65
CA SER A 125 6.93 14.21 -6.00
C SER A 125 7.82 15.19 -6.72
N ASN A 126 8.21 16.25 -6.02
CA ASN A 126 9.05 17.31 -6.58
C ASN A 126 10.36 17.31 -5.81
N THR A 127 11.46 17.06 -6.51
CA THR A 127 12.80 17.08 -5.92
C THR A 127 13.52 18.34 -6.37
N PHE A 128 14.00 19.12 -5.41
CA PHE A 128 14.71 20.37 -5.62
C PHE A 128 16.15 20.24 -5.13
N TYR A 129 17.10 20.57 -5.99
CA TYR A 129 18.52 20.64 -5.70
C TYR A 129 18.92 22.10 -5.47
N ALA A 130 19.56 22.40 -4.33
CA ALA A 130 19.86 23.77 -3.94
C ALA A 130 20.92 24.43 -4.83
N GLN A 131 21.92 23.67 -5.27
CA GLN A 131 23.00 24.17 -6.13
C GLN A 131 22.83 23.73 -7.59
N HIS A 132 22.28 22.53 -7.84
CA HIS A 132 22.17 21.94 -9.18
C HIS A 132 20.71 21.85 -9.66
N THR A 133 20.07 22.99 -9.90
CA THR A 133 18.65 23.06 -10.29
C THR A 133 18.31 22.34 -11.60
N THR A 134 19.30 22.03 -12.45
CA THR A 134 19.11 21.24 -13.67
C THR A 134 18.75 19.79 -13.41
N GLU A 135 19.02 19.30 -12.20
CA GLU A 135 18.67 17.95 -11.75
C GLU A 135 17.30 17.90 -11.05
N ASN A 136 16.55 19.00 -11.03
CA ASN A 136 15.22 19.02 -10.42
C ASN A 136 14.26 18.07 -11.13
N THR A 137 13.52 17.30 -10.36
CA THR A 137 12.59 16.27 -10.87
C THR A 137 11.16 16.60 -10.46
N ASN A 138 10.22 16.24 -11.33
CA ASN A 138 8.80 16.39 -11.07
C ASN A 138 8.08 15.16 -11.60
N ASP A 139 7.72 14.29 -10.67
CA ASP A 139 7.06 13.03 -10.94
C ASP A 139 5.64 13.09 -10.43
N TYR A 140 4.69 12.66 -11.26
CA TYR A 140 3.29 12.65 -10.86
C TYR A 140 2.56 11.44 -11.40
N ALA A 141 1.60 10.96 -10.62
CA ALA A 141 0.76 9.84 -10.99
C ALA A 141 -0.68 10.05 -10.57
N PHE A 142 -1.58 9.57 -11.41
CA PHE A 142 -3.02 9.57 -11.21
C PHE A 142 -3.53 8.15 -11.41
N ASN A 143 -4.25 7.61 -10.44
CA ASN A 143 -4.76 6.25 -10.49
C ASN A 143 -6.23 6.25 -10.06
N GLY A 144 -7.04 5.43 -10.73
CA GLY A 144 -8.45 5.26 -10.46
C GLY A 144 -8.84 3.79 -10.39
N ASN A 145 -9.64 3.45 -9.40
CA ASN A 145 -10.22 2.13 -9.20
C ASN A 145 -11.70 2.30 -8.89
N GLY A 146 -12.56 1.67 -9.68
CA GLY A 146 -13.99 1.61 -9.45
C GLY A 146 -14.43 0.16 -9.32
N ARG A 147 -15.33 -0.11 -8.38
CA ARG A 147 -16.07 -1.34 -8.23
C ARG A 147 -17.54 -1.02 -8.02
N LEU A 148 -18.41 -1.69 -8.75
CA LEU A 148 -19.85 -1.60 -8.59
C LEU A 148 -20.42 -3.00 -8.38
N ASP A 149 -21.15 -3.19 -7.29
CA ASP A 149 -21.82 -4.46 -7.00
C ASP A 149 -23.23 -4.42 -7.63
N ILE A 150 -23.49 -5.32 -8.58
CA ILE A 150 -24.79 -5.42 -9.29
C ILE A 150 -25.75 -6.30 -8.47
N THR A 151 -25.24 -7.45 -8.04
CA THR A 151 -25.93 -8.44 -7.20
C THR A 151 -25.05 -8.77 -6.00
N ARG A 152 -25.57 -9.47 -4.99
CA ARG A 152 -24.79 -9.92 -3.81
C ARG A 152 -23.55 -10.75 -4.16
N SER A 153 -23.51 -11.34 -5.36
CA SER A 153 -22.44 -12.22 -5.83
C SER A 153 -21.76 -11.72 -7.11
N GLU A 154 -22.15 -10.57 -7.65
CA GLU A 154 -21.68 -10.08 -8.96
C GLU A 154 -21.23 -8.63 -8.85
N TYR A 155 -20.03 -8.34 -9.36
CA TYR A 155 -19.49 -6.99 -9.39
C TYR A 155 -18.71 -6.75 -10.67
N ILE A 156 -18.68 -5.47 -11.07
CA ILE A 156 -17.81 -4.98 -12.14
C ILE A 156 -16.70 -4.18 -11.50
N SER A 157 -15.45 -4.41 -11.93
CA SER A 157 -14.30 -3.60 -11.52
C SER A 157 -13.61 -2.97 -12.71
N VAL A 158 -13.25 -1.69 -12.58
CA VAL A 158 -12.52 -0.90 -13.56
C VAL A 158 -11.30 -0.30 -12.86
N LYS A 159 -10.13 -0.42 -13.49
CA LYS A 159 -8.89 0.19 -12.99
C LYS A 159 -8.18 0.89 -14.13
N GLY A 160 -7.57 2.03 -13.86
CA GLY A 160 -6.77 2.77 -14.82
C GLY A 160 -5.80 3.70 -14.10
N GLY A 161 -4.72 4.07 -14.77
CA GLY A 161 -3.75 4.99 -14.22
C GLY A 161 -2.91 5.65 -15.30
N TYR A 162 -2.32 6.77 -14.93
CA TYR A 162 -1.38 7.53 -15.73
C TYR A 162 -0.25 8.00 -14.83
N SER A 163 0.99 7.85 -15.26
CA SER A 163 2.16 8.32 -14.53
C SER A 163 3.18 8.96 -15.46
N HIS A 164 3.71 10.09 -15.04
CA HIS A 164 4.93 10.67 -15.57
C HIS A 164 6.01 10.49 -14.50
N LEU A 165 7.03 9.70 -14.82
CA LEU A 165 8.13 9.39 -13.94
C LEU A 165 9.42 9.72 -14.69
N HIS A 166 10.35 10.38 -14.04
CA HIS A 166 11.70 10.55 -14.55
C HIS A 166 12.54 9.29 -14.26
N GLU A 167 13.58 9.11 -15.06
CA GLU A 167 14.58 8.06 -14.86
C GLU A 167 15.83 8.70 -14.24
N ASP A 168 16.28 8.16 -13.11
CA ASP A 168 17.55 8.55 -12.52
C ASP A 168 18.71 8.20 -13.46
N ARG A 169 19.66 9.12 -13.57
CA ARG A 169 20.90 8.84 -14.28
C ARG A 169 21.77 7.92 -13.42
N THR A 170 21.68 6.62 -13.66
CA THR A 170 22.75 5.69 -13.29
C THR A 170 23.95 5.95 -14.20
N SER A 171 25.10 6.26 -13.60
CA SER A 171 26.40 6.31 -14.29
C SER A 171 27.19 5.01 -14.07
#